data_AF-A0A271IWK6-F1
#
_entry.id   AF-A0A271IWK6-F1
#
_cell.length_a   1.000
_cell.length_b   1.000
_cell.length_c   1.000
_cell.angle_alpha   90.00
_cell.angle_beta   90.00
_cell.angle_gamma   90.00
#
_symmetry.space_group_name_H-M   'P 1'
#
loop_
_entity.id
_entity.type
_entity.pdbx_description
1 polymer ?
#
loop_
_entity_poly.entity_id
_entity_poly.type
_entity_poly.pdbx_seq_one_letter_code
_entity_poly.pdbx_strand_id
1 'polypeptide(L)'
;MRLSVTLLAAVALTLPASAQAGPPCQSPEADGLDFWVGTWDLEWDTANGTASGTNVITREHNGCVIQERFAAETGFEGGSWSVLTPAGWRQTWVDNGGGYLLFDGATDADGRVTEMRQAPFENPQGQRQTNRMVWEDVTADSLVWRWQASLDDGETWADRWVIRYTRRD
;
A
#
# COMPACT_ATOMS: atom_id res chain seq x y z
N MET A 1 -32.90 67.89 -31.60
CA MET A 1 -32.79 66.96 -30.46
C MET A 1 -32.30 65.61 -30.98
N ARG A 2 -31.04 65.26 -30.73
CA ARG A 2 -30.48 63.94 -31.09
C ARG A 2 -30.37 63.13 -29.80
N LEU A 3 -31.13 62.04 -29.68
CA LEU A 3 -30.99 61.08 -28.59
C LEU A 3 -29.77 60.19 -28.87
N SER A 4 -28.75 60.27 -28.03
CA SER A 4 -27.67 59.29 -27.98
C SER A 4 -28.06 58.21 -26.97
N VAL A 5 -28.28 56.99 -27.44
CA VAL A 5 -28.49 55.81 -26.57
C VAL A 5 -27.12 55.16 -26.38
N THR A 6 -26.58 55.26 -25.17
CA THR A 6 -25.31 54.62 -24.80
C THR A 6 -25.58 53.18 -24.39
N LEU A 7 -25.09 52.23 -25.18
CA LEU A 7 -25.18 50.80 -24.90
C LEU A 7 -24.15 50.43 -23.81
N LEU A 8 -24.60 50.08 -22.60
CA LEU A 8 -23.72 49.50 -21.57
C LEU A 8 -23.46 48.03 -21.92
N ALA A 9 -22.21 47.71 -22.27
CA ALA A 9 -21.75 46.33 -22.40
C ALA A 9 -21.49 45.75 -21.00
N ALA A 10 -22.31 44.78 -20.57
CA ALA A 10 -22.08 44.03 -19.35
C ALA A 10 -20.92 43.04 -19.57
N VAL A 11 -19.77 43.30 -18.96
CA VAL A 11 -18.64 42.37 -18.93
C VAL A 11 -18.94 41.29 -17.88
N ALA A 12 -19.28 40.09 -18.34
CA ALA A 12 -19.44 38.93 -17.47
C ALA A 12 -18.05 38.45 -17.02
N LEU A 13 -17.75 38.62 -15.74
CA LEU A 13 -16.58 38.02 -15.09
C LEU A 13 -16.81 36.51 -14.94
N THR A 14 -16.23 35.71 -15.83
CA THR A 14 -16.15 34.25 -15.65
C THR A 14 -15.06 33.96 -14.62
N LEU A 15 -15.47 33.64 -13.40
CA LEU A 15 -14.55 33.07 -12.41
C LEU A 15 -14.06 31.70 -12.92
N PRO A 16 -12.75 31.41 -12.89
CA PRO A 16 -12.27 30.09 -13.21
C PRO A 16 -12.86 29.11 -12.20
N ALA A 17 -13.53 28.07 -12.68
CA ALA A 17 -13.95 26.96 -11.85
C ALA A 17 -12.69 26.24 -11.37
N SER A 18 -12.34 26.39 -10.10
CA SER A 18 -11.35 25.55 -9.45
C SER A 18 -11.84 24.11 -9.58
N ALA A 19 -11.13 23.26 -10.32
CA ALA A 19 -11.39 21.83 -10.29
C ALA A 19 -11.27 21.39 -8.82
N GLN A 20 -12.40 21.09 -8.18
CA GLN A 20 -12.39 20.46 -6.87
C GLN A 20 -11.69 19.13 -7.07
N ALA A 21 -10.47 19.01 -6.54
CA ALA A 21 -9.84 17.71 -6.37
C ALA A 21 -10.89 16.81 -5.71
N GLY A 22 -11.13 15.63 -6.31
CA GLY A 22 -12.05 14.66 -5.74
C GLY A 22 -11.66 14.30 -4.31
N PRO A 23 -12.50 13.55 -3.58
CA PRO A 23 -12.15 13.04 -2.26
C PRO A 23 -10.72 12.44 -2.28
N PRO A 24 -9.94 12.56 -1.19
CA PRO A 24 -8.48 12.41 -1.18
C PRO A 24 -7.92 11.02 -1.57
N CYS A 25 -8.78 10.09 -1.99
CA CYS A 25 -8.49 8.68 -2.23
C CYS A 25 -9.31 8.14 -3.42
N GLN A 26 -9.64 8.99 -4.40
CA GLN A 26 -10.36 8.63 -5.63
C GLN A 26 -9.51 8.91 -6.89
N SER A 27 -8.19 8.76 -6.77
CA SER A 27 -7.27 8.82 -7.91
C SER A 27 -6.82 7.40 -8.28
N PRO A 28 -6.36 7.17 -9.53
CA PRO A 28 -5.81 5.87 -9.92
C PRO A 28 -4.70 5.37 -8.98
N GLU A 29 -3.89 6.27 -8.43
CA GLU A 29 -2.82 5.92 -7.48
C GLU A 29 -3.37 5.39 -6.15
N ALA A 30 -4.58 5.80 -5.77
CA ALA A 30 -5.27 5.35 -4.55
C ALA A 30 -5.82 3.92 -4.68
N ASP A 31 -5.83 3.38 -5.89
CA ASP A 31 -6.20 1.99 -6.20
C ASP A 31 -4.96 1.08 -6.27
N GLY A 32 -3.75 1.63 -6.03
CA GLY A 32 -2.50 0.91 -6.27
C GLY A 32 -2.26 -0.34 -5.44
N LEU A 33 -3.06 -0.58 -4.40
CA LEU A 33 -3.03 -1.79 -3.57
C LEU A 33 -4.33 -2.63 -3.69
N ASP A 34 -5.23 -2.30 -4.60
CA ASP A 34 -6.55 -2.95 -4.69
C ASP A 34 -6.48 -4.41 -5.10
N PHE A 35 -5.43 -4.79 -5.81
CA PHE A 35 -5.15 -6.19 -6.12
C PHE A 35 -4.99 -7.06 -4.86
N TRP A 36 -4.64 -6.45 -3.72
CA TRP A 36 -4.44 -7.14 -2.45
C TRP A 36 -5.71 -7.22 -1.59
N VAL A 37 -6.70 -6.36 -1.85
CA VAL A 37 -7.95 -6.28 -1.07
C VAL A 37 -8.77 -7.57 -1.24
N GLY A 38 -9.02 -8.25 -0.13
CA GLY A 38 -9.67 -9.54 -0.12
C GLY A 38 -9.44 -10.36 1.13
N THR A 39 -10.02 -11.56 1.14
CA THR A 39 -9.71 -12.60 2.12
C THR A 39 -8.86 -13.67 1.44
N TRP A 40 -7.79 -14.08 2.10
CA TRP A 40 -6.78 -14.95 1.55
C TRP A 40 -6.43 -16.07 2.51
N ASP A 41 -6.27 -17.27 1.93
CA ASP A 41 -5.58 -18.40 2.52
C ASP A 41 -4.08 -18.27 2.24
N LEU A 42 -3.27 -18.48 3.27
CA LEU A 42 -1.82 -18.29 3.21
C LEU A 42 -1.09 -19.61 3.43
N GLU A 43 -0.02 -19.82 2.68
CA GLU A 43 0.91 -20.92 2.89
C GLU A 43 2.36 -20.47 2.72
N TRP A 44 3.25 -20.98 3.56
CA TRP A 44 4.69 -20.75 3.44
C TRP A 44 5.51 -21.92 3.96
N ASP A 45 6.73 -22.03 3.43
CA ASP A 45 7.65 -23.09 3.80
C ASP A 45 8.45 -22.70 5.05
N THR A 46 8.62 -23.65 5.96
CA THR A 46 9.41 -23.53 7.18
C THR A 46 10.44 -24.66 7.24
N ALA A 47 11.39 -24.58 8.16
CA ALA A 47 12.37 -25.65 8.37
C ALA A 47 11.72 -27.00 8.75
N ASN A 48 10.50 -26.99 9.30
CA ASN A 48 9.82 -28.17 9.83
C ASN A 48 8.61 -28.61 8.97
N GLY A 49 8.43 -28.06 7.76
CA GLY A 49 7.29 -28.32 6.89
C GLY A 49 6.60 -27.04 6.43
N THR A 50 5.32 -27.13 6.07
CA THR A 50 4.52 -25.98 5.62
C THR A 50 3.69 -25.42 6.78
N ALA A 51 3.67 -24.10 6.90
CA ALA A 51 2.78 -23.39 7.81
C ALA A 51 1.73 -22.61 7.01
N SER A 52 0.61 -22.34 7.67
CA SER A 52 -0.56 -21.72 7.06
C SER A 52 -1.16 -20.62 7.94
N GLY A 53 -2.01 -19.81 7.33
CA GLY A 53 -2.70 -18.72 8.00
C GLY A 53 -3.74 -18.06 7.11
N THR A 54 -4.23 -16.91 7.55
CA THR A 54 -5.23 -16.12 6.84
C THR A 54 -4.84 -14.66 6.83
N ASN A 55 -5.12 -13.97 5.74
CA ASN A 55 -5.03 -12.52 5.67
C ASN A 55 -6.35 -11.91 5.21
N VAL A 56 -6.88 -10.96 5.98
CA VAL A 56 -8.07 -10.19 5.61
C VAL A 56 -7.67 -8.74 5.39
N ILE A 57 -7.80 -8.29 4.14
CA ILE A 57 -7.44 -6.95 3.71
C ILE A 57 -8.71 -6.21 3.28
N THR A 58 -9.06 -5.13 3.97
CA THR A 58 -10.27 -4.34 3.73
C THR A 58 -9.95 -2.89 3.42
N ARG A 59 -10.85 -2.25 2.67
CA ARG A 59 -10.89 -0.79 2.56
C ARG A 59 -11.71 -0.22 3.71
N GLU A 60 -11.09 0.66 4.49
CA GLU A 60 -11.65 1.32 5.66
C GLU A 60 -11.73 2.84 5.44
N HIS A 61 -12.36 3.55 6.38
CA HIS A 61 -12.41 5.03 6.40
C HIS A 61 -12.84 5.65 5.05
N ASN A 62 -13.98 5.20 4.51
CA ASN A 62 -14.52 5.62 3.22
C ASN A 62 -13.60 5.30 2.02
N GLY A 63 -12.84 4.21 2.10
CA GLY A 63 -11.96 3.76 1.03
C GLY A 63 -10.54 4.34 1.09
N CYS A 64 -10.25 5.26 2.01
CA CYS A 64 -8.95 5.93 2.07
C CYS A 64 -7.83 5.10 2.70
N VAL A 65 -8.19 4.05 3.41
CA VAL A 65 -7.24 3.29 4.23
C VAL A 65 -7.40 1.83 3.89
N ILE A 66 -6.29 1.13 3.71
CA ILE A 66 -6.26 -0.33 3.58
C ILE A 66 -5.83 -0.89 4.92
N GLN A 67 -6.68 -1.74 5.50
CA GLN A 67 -6.40 -2.43 6.74
C GLN A 67 -6.14 -3.89 6.47
N GLU A 68 -4.99 -4.38 6.89
CA GLU A 68 -4.61 -5.79 6.87
C GLU A 68 -4.81 -6.40 8.27
N ARG A 69 -5.30 -7.64 8.32
CA ARG A 69 -5.34 -8.48 9.51
C ARG A 69 -4.78 -9.85 9.17
N PHE A 70 -3.56 -10.10 9.62
CA PHE A 70 -2.83 -11.35 9.43
C PHE A 70 -2.98 -12.24 10.68
N ALA A 71 -3.24 -13.52 10.47
CA ALA A 71 -3.24 -14.53 11.53
C ALA A 71 -2.62 -15.84 11.02
N ALA A 72 -1.55 -16.31 11.66
CA ALA A 72 -0.98 -17.62 11.43
C ALA A 72 -1.61 -18.66 12.35
N GLU A 73 -1.71 -19.92 11.91
CA GLU A 73 -2.17 -21.03 12.76
C GLU A 73 -1.28 -21.28 13.98
N THR A 74 -0.04 -20.81 13.95
CA THR A 74 0.90 -20.85 15.09
C THR A 74 0.54 -19.87 16.21
N GLY A 75 -0.44 -18.99 16.01
CA GLY A 75 -0.86 -17.95 16.96
C GLY A 75 -0.11 -16.62 16.81
N PHE A 76 0.77 -16.48 15.81
CA PHE A 76 1.32 -15.17 15.46
C PHE A 76 0.25 -14.34 14.74
N GLU A 77 0.02 -13.13 15.22
CA GLU A 77 -1.01 -12.23 14.71
C GLU A 77 -0.43 -10.83 14.53
N GLY A 78 -0.86 -10.17 13.46
CA GLY A 78 -0.49 -8.79 13.22
C GLY A 78 -1.39 -8.17 12.18
N GLY A 79 -1.03 -6.97 11.75
CA GLY A 79 -1.78 -6.26 10.75
C GLY A 79 -1.14 -4.93 10.42
N SER A 80 -1.63 -4.34 9.35
CA SER A 80 -1.13 -3.08 8.87
C SER A 80 -2.23 -2.11 8.50
N TRP A 81 -1.83 -0.85 8.44
CA TRP A 81 -2.65 0.27 8.02
C TRP A 81 -1.90 1.03 6.93
N SER A 82 -2.46 1.06 5.73
CA SER A 82 -1.85 1.68 4.55
C SER A 82 -2.69 2.86 4.06
N VAL A 83 -2.02 3.96 3.76
CA VAL A 83 -2.66 5.21 3.32
C VAL A 83 -1.85 5.86 2.21
N LEU A 84 -2.52 6.36 1.19
CA LEU A 84 -1.88 7.20 0.18
C LEU A 84 -1.71 8.63 0.72
N THR A 85 -0.50 9.16 0.61
CA THR A 85 -0.16 10.54 0.98
C THR A 85 0.36 11.31 -0.24
N PRO A 86 0.50 12.64 -0.18
CA PRO A 86 1.15 13.40 -1.26
C PRO A 86 2.59 12.95 -1.57
N ALA A 87 3.25 12.23 -0.65
CA ALA A 87 4.59 11.69 -0.83
C ALA A 87 4.61 10.23 -1.32
N GLY A 88 3.44 9.62 -1.57
CA GLY A 88 3.29 8.20 -1.88
C GLY A 88 2.59 7.41 -0.78
N TRP A 89 2.56 6.10 -0.95
CA TRP A 89 1.97 5.17 0.01
C TRP A 89 2.79 5.10 1.28
N ARG A 90 2.11 5.06 2.42
CA ARG A 90 2.69 4.76 3.73
C ARG A 90 1.96 3.62 4.36
N GLN A 91 2.70 2.71 4.97
CA GLN A 91 2.13 1.60 5.71
C GLN A 91 2.83 1.43 7.04
N THR A 92 2.04 1.24 8.10
CA THR A 92 2.54 0.81 9.41
C THR A 92 2.08 -0.61 9.69
N TRP A 93 2.99 -1.48 10.13
CA TRP A 93 2.68 -2.82 10.64
C TRP A 93 2.84 -2.86 12.16
N VAL A 94 1.97 -3.63 12.82
CA VAL A 94 2.06 -3.99 14.24
C VAL A 94 1.70 -5.47 14.45
N ASP A 95 2.24 -6.08 15.49
CA ASP A 95 1.97 -7.49 15.80
C ASP A 95 1.92 -7.79 17.30
N ASN A 96 1.43 -8.99 17.64
CA ASN A 96 1.31 -9.50 19.01
C ASN A 96 2.66 -9.86 19.66
N GLY A 97 3.76 -9.79 18.92
CA GLY A 97 5.13 -9.84 19.44
C GLY A 97 5.68 -8.47 19.86
N GLY A 98 4.91 -7.38 19.65
CA GLY A 98 5.33 -6.01 19.92
C GLY A 98 6.14 -5.38 18.78
N GLY A 99 6.11 -5.97 17.58
CA GLY A 99 6.72 -5.39 16.40
C GLY A 99 6.03 -4.11 15.98
N TYR A 100 6.82 -3.16 15.47
CA TYR A 100 6.36 -1.94 14.82
C TYR A 100 7.27 -1.66 13.63
N LEU A 101 6.69 -1.60 12.43
CA LEU A 101 7.43 -1.31 11.20
C LEU A 101 6.73 -0.18 10.45
N LEU A 102 7.51 0.66 9.78
CA LEU A 102 7.03 1.73 8.91
C LEU A 102 7.63 1.55 7.52
N PHE A 103 6.77 1.66 6.51
CA PHE A 103 7.11 1.51 5.11
C PHE A 103 6.65 2.69 4.29
N ASP A 104 7.44 3.00 3.27
CA ASP A 104 7.08 3.90 2.18
C ASP A 104 6.99 3.11 0.87
N GLY A 105 6.06 3.49 -0.01
CA GLY A 105 5.85 2.88 -1.31
C GLY A 105 5.39 3.90 -2.34
N ALA A 106 5.49 3.53 -3.61
CA ALA A 106 5.01 4.33 -4.73
C ALA A 106 4.33 3.43 -5.75
N THR A 107 3.45 4.01 -6.55
CA THR A 107 2.85 3.33 -7.69
C THR A 107 3.82 3.34 -8.88
N ASP A 108 3.84 2.25 -9.63
CA ASP A 108 4.52 2.16 -10.92
C ASP A 108 3.75 2.93 -12.01
N ALA A 109 4.21 2.84 -13.26
CA ALA A 109 3.59 3.50 -14.41
C ALA A 109 2.17 3.01 -14.70
N ASP A 110 1.81 1.81 -14.24
CA ASP A 110 0.48 1.21 -14.40
C ASP A 110 -0.42 1.52 -13.19
N GLY A 111 0.06 2.32 -12.23
CA GLY A 111 -0.68 2.73 -11.04
C GLY A 111 -0.63 1.72 -9.89
N ARG A 112 0.17 0.65 -9.98
CA ARG A 112 0.24 -0.41 -8.97
C ARG A 112 1.42 -0.25 -8.03
N VAL A 113 1.24 -0.56 -6.74
CA VAL A 113 2.35 -0.69 -5.79
C VAL A 113 2.95 -2.09 -5.93
N THR A 114 4.21 -2.17 -6.35
CA THR A 114 4.94 -3.45 -6.49
C THR A 114 5.84 -3.77 -5.31
N GLU A 115 6.31 -2.73 -4.60
CA GLU A 115 7.10 -2.87 -3.39
C GLU A 115 6.78 -1.78 -2.36
N MET A 116 7.02 -2.10 -1.09
CA MET A 116 7.02 -1.17 0.04
C MET A 116 8.27 -1.39 0.88
N ARG A 117 8.97 -0.32 1.27
CA ARG A 117 10.32 -0.39 1.84
C ARG A 117 10.44 0.40 3.14
N GLN A 118 11.17 -0.13 4.11
CA GLN A 118 11.55 0.62 5.30
C GLN A 118 12.70 1.58 5.00
N ALA A 119 12.80 2.66 5.77
CA ALA A 119 14.07 3.38 5.85
C ALA A 119 15.18 2.44 6.40
N PRO A 120 16.45 2.60 5.97
CA PRO A 120 17.55 1.84 6.53
C PRO A 120 17.67 2.03 8.05
N PHE A 121 17.93 0.95 8.78
CA PHE A 121 18.07 0.95 10.23
C PHE A 121 19.25 0.06 10.66
N GLU A 122 19.70 0.20 11.90
CA GLU A 122 20.70 -0.70 12.48
C GLU A 122 20.00 -1.89 13.13
N ASN A 123 20.30 -3.11 12.68
CA ASN A 123 19.75 -4.32 13.27
C ASN A 123 20.44 -4.67 14.60
N PRO A 124 19.94 -5.65 15.39
CA PRO A 124 20.54 -6.02 16.67
C PRO A 124 22.00 -6.51 16.59
N GLN A 125 22.49 -6.84 15.40
CA GLN A 125 23.89 -7.23 15.15
C GLN A 125 24.79 -6.03 14.79
N GLY A 126 24.26 -4.80 14.83
CA GLY A 126 25.01 -3.59 14.48
C GLY A 126 25.19 -3.40 12.97
N GLN A 127 24.43 -4.11 12.14
CA GLN A 127 24.52 -3.99 10.68
C GLN A 127 23.44 -3.06 10.16
N ARG A 128 23.79 -2.21 9.20
CA ARG A 128 22.83 -1.43 8.43
C ARG A 128 21.99 -2.38 7.58
N GLN A 129 20.68 -2.36 7.77
CA GLN A 129 19.73 -3.23 7.12
C GLN A 129 18.58 -2.40 6.53
N THR A 130 18.09 -2.85 5.38
CA THR A 130 16.83 -2.36 4.80
C THR A 130 15.92 -3.54 4.54
N ASN A 131 14.63 -3.41 4.87
CA ASN A 131 13.65 -4.44 4.52
C ASN A 131 12.64 -3.92 3.50
N ARG A 132 12.06 -4.84 2.74
CA ARG A 132 10.94 -4.54 1.83
C ARG A 132 9.93 -5.66 1.76
N MET A 133 8.70 -5.28 1.44
CA MET A 133 7.63 -6.14 0.96
C MET A 133 7.60 -6.07 -0.56
N VAL A 134 7.45 -7.20 -1.23
CA VAL A 134 7.29 -7.30 -2.70
C VAL A 134 6.10 -8.19 -3.01
N TRP A 135 5.26 -7.77 -3.95
CA TRP A 135 4.15 -8.57 -4.48
C TRP A 135 4.47 -9.03 -5.91
N GLU A 136 4.55 -10.33 -6.10
CA GLU A 136 4.85 -11.00 -7.37
C GLU A 136 3.70 -11.90 -7.82
N ASP A 137 3.69 -12.28 -9.10
CA ASP A 137 2.74 -13.22 -9.70
C ASP A 137 1.27 -12.92 -9.36
N VAL A 138 0.93 -11.63 -9.34
CA VAL A 138 -0.39 -11.13 -8.95
C VAL A 138 -1.42 -11.48 -10.03
N THR A 139 -2.44 -12.22 -9.63
CA THR A 139 -3.64 -12.52 -10.41
C THR A 139 -4.89 -12.12 -9.62
N ALA A 140 -6.08 -12.37 -10.16
CA ALA A 140 -7.33 -12.17 -9.41
C ALA A 140 -7.42 -13.07 -8.17
N ASP A 141 -6.85 -14.27 -8.26
CA ASP A 141 -7.09 -15.35 -7.29
C ASP A 141 -5.82 -15.77 -6.52
N SER A 142 -4.66 -15.20 -6.86
CA SER A 142 -3.39 -15.54 -6.23
C SER A 142 -2.37 -14.42 -6.26
N LEU A 143 -1.43 -14.44 -5.33
CA LEU A 143 -0.19 -13.67 -5.40
C LEU A 143 0.91 -14.33 -4.56
N VAL A 144 2.14 -13.89 -4.76
CA VAL A 144 3.27 -14.22 -3.87
C VAL A 144 3.71 -12.94 -3.17
N TRP A 145 3.69 -12.96 -1.84
CA TRP A 145 4.21 -11.88 -1.01
C TRP A 145 5.56 -12.27 -0.45
N ARG A 146 6.55 -11.39 -0.59
CA ARG A 146 7.91 -11.61 -0.08
C ARG A 146 8.30 -10.56 0.93
N TRP A 147 8.78 -11.00 2.08
CA TRP A 147 9.55 -10.21 3.02
C TRP A 147 11.04 -10.39 2.73
N GLN A 148 11.71 -9.32 2.36
CA GLN A 148 13.12 -9.34 1.98
C GLN A 148 13.94 -8.39 2.83
N ALA A 149 15.21 -8.74 3.03
CA ALA A 149 16.20 -7.88 3.67
C ALA A 149 17.45 -7.72 2.80
N SER A 150 18.02 -6.53 2.83
CA SER A 150 19.32 -6.20 2.26
C SER A 150 20.27 -5.71 3.36
N LEU A 151 21.54 -6.09 3.26
CA LEU A 151 22.65 -5.65 4.12
C LEU A 151 23.70 -4.83 3.35
N ASP A 152 23.42 -4.52 2.09
CA ASP A 152 24.31 -3.89 1.11
C ASP A 152 23.58 -2.76 0.37
N ASP A 153 22.81 -1.96 1.12
CA ASP A 153 22.08 -0.78 0.62
C ASP A 153 21.17 -1.05 -0.61
N GLY A 154 20.66 -2.28 -0.72
CA GLY A 154 19.70 -2.70 -1.73
C GLY A 154 20.33 -3.30 -2.99
N GLU A 155 21.64 -3.55 -3.01
CA GLU A 155 22.31 -4.27 -4.11
C GLU A 155 21.84 -5.73 -4.22
N THR A 156 21.69 -6.42 -3.08
CA THR A 156 21.14 -7.77 -3.02
C THR A 156 20.04 -7.89 -1.98
N TRP A 157 19.11 -8.81 -2.22
CA TRP A 157 17.94 -9.03 -1.37
C TRP A 157 17.80 -10.52 -1.04
N ALA A 158 17.78 -10.82 0.26
CA ALA A 158 17.54 -12.17 0.76
C ALA A 158 16.10 -12.31 1.22
N ASP A 159 15.42 -13.36 0.74
CA ASP A 159 14.10 -13.73 1.26
C ASP A 159 14.20 -14.13 2.72
N ARG A 160 13.40 -13.46 3.55
CA ARG A 160 13.20 -13.77 4.97
C ARG A 160 11.89 -14.51 5.17
N TRP A 161 10.90 -14.21 4.35
CA TRP A 161 9.63 -14.91 4.32
C TRP A 161 9.04 -14.84 2.91
N VAL A 162 8.51 -15.95 2.41
CA VAL A 162 7.78 -16.03 1.14
C VAL A 162 6.45 -16.69 1.42
N ILE A 163 5.36 -15.97 1.17
CA ILE A 163 4.00 -16.41 1.44
C ILE A 163 3.24 -16.49 0.13
N ARG A 164 2.65 -17.65 -0.14
CA ARG A 164 1.72 -17.88 -1.24
C ARG A 164 0.31 -17.55 -0.75
N TYR A 165 -0.35 -16.65 -1.46
CA TYR A 165 -1.72 -16.23 -1.20
C TYR A 165 -2.64 -16.91 -2.21
N THR A 166 -3.70 -17.54 -1.73
CA THR A 166 -4.81 -18.06 -2.54
C THR A 166 -6.08 -17.38 -2.08
N ARG A 167 -6.90 -16.90 -3.01
CA ARG A 167 -8.16 -16.25 -2.69
C ARG A 167 -9.06 -17.23 -1.95
N ARG A 168 -9.65 -16.76 -0.84
CA ARG A 168 -10.68 -17.53 -0.13
C ARG A 168 -12.05 -17.18 -0.72
N ASP A 169 -12.79 -18.21 -1.10
CA ASP A 169 -14.17 -18.14 -1.62
C ASP A 169 -15.16 -17.54 -0.60
#